data_AF-A0A4V2FRL4-F1
#
_entry.id   AF-A0A4V2FRL4-F1
#
_cell.length_a   1.000
_cell.length_b   1.000
_cell.length_c   1.000
_cell.angle_alpha   90.00
_cell.angle_beta   90.00
_cell.angle_gamma   90.00
#
_symmetry.space_group_name_H-M   'P 1'
#
loop_
_entity.id
_entity.type
_entity.pdbx_description
1 polymer ?
#
loop_
_entity_poly.entity_id
_entity_poly.type
_entity_poly.pdbx_seq_one_letter_code
_entity_poly.pdbx_strand_id
1 'polypeptide(L)'
;MRPGLPEWTVLAVTTERPVHGFAVAALTAAEGEIGRVWQIPRPIVYRAIGRLEESALITAEAVEAAGGPPRTLYTATAQGRESVRGWLEEPVPHVRDMRSELLLKLAIHHRQGSDPGPLVERQRAALGPIVTALEAELVGASAFDRVLVAWRHASARAAVDFLDEL
;
A
#
# COMPACT_ATOMS: atom_id res chain seq x y z
N MET A 1 -7.88 -13.56 -6.78
CA MET A 1 -6.93 -12.60 -7.36
C MET A 1 -6.22 -11.90 -6.20
N ARG A 2 -4.89 -11.74 -6.20
CA ARG A 2 -4.22 -10.87 -5.21
C ARG A 2 -4.46 -9.41 -5.62
N PRO A 3 -5.05 -8.55 -4.78
CA PRO A 3 -5.23 -7.14 -5.10
C PRO A 3 -3.89 -6.47 -5.43
N GLY A 4 -3.86 -5.60 -6.43
CA GLY A 4 -2.73 -4.72 -6.68
C GLY A 4 -2.72 -3.56 -5.70
N LEU A 5 -1.65 -2.75 -5.73
CA LEU A 5 -1.55 -1.59 -4.85
C LEU A 5 -2.74 -0.60 -4.99
N PRO A 6 -3.28 -0.31 -6.19
CA PRO A 6 -4.47 0.55 -6.27
C PRO A 6 -5.69 -0.09 -5.61
N GLU A 7 -5.92 -1.39 -5.82
CA GLU A 7 -7.01 -2.11 -5.18
C GLU A 7 -6.85 -2.15 -3.66
N TRP A 8 -5.63 -2.34 -3.13
CA TRP A 8 -5.38 -2.26 -1.69
C TRP A 8 -5.69 -0.87 -1.12
N THR A 9 -5.27 0.20 -1.79
CA THR A 9 -5.58 1.57 -1.37
C THR A 9 -7.08 1.80 -1.31
N VAL A 10 -7.81 1.46 -2.37
CA VAL A 10 -9.26 1.64 -2.43
C VAL A 10 -9.93 0.83 -1.33
N LEU A 11 -9.56 -0.44 -1.20
CA LEU A 11 -10.15 -1.33 -0.21
C LEU A 11 -9.91 -0.79 1.22
N ALA A 12 -8.68 -0.40 1.56
CA ALA A 12 -8.36 0.16 2.86
C ALA A 12 -9.18 1.42 3.19
N VAL A 13 -9.31 2.36 2.25
CA VAL A 13 -10.14 3.57 2.45
C VAL A 13 -11.61 3.19 2.70
N THR A 14 -12.14 2.18 2.01
CA THR A 14 -13.53 1.70 2.23
C THR A 14 -13.74 0.97 3.57
N THR A 15 -12.67 0.59 4.29
CA THR A 15 -12.78 0.03 5.64
C THR A 15 -13.01 1.08 6.72
N GLU A 16 -12.58 2.33 6.46
CA GLU A 16 -12.69 3.43 7.42
C GLU A 16 -14.15 3.86 7.61
N ARG A 17 -14.88 4.01 6.50
CA ARG A 17 -16.30 4.37 6.43
C ARG A 17 -16.85 4.19 5.01
N PRO A 18 -18.19 4.16 4.82
CA PRO A 18 -18.77 4.24 3.49
C PRO A 18 -18.29 5.49 2.73
N VAL A 19 -17.83 5.31 1.49
CA VAL A 19 -17.15 6.36 0.71
C VAL A 19 -17.51 6.30 -0.77
N HIS A 20 -17.63 7.47 -1.39
CA HIS A 20 -17.82 7.57 -2.84
C HIS A 20 -16.50 7.41 -3.58
N GLY A 21 -16.52 6.79 -4.77
CA GLY A 21 -15.34 6.68 -5.63
C GLY A 21 -14.69 8.03 -5.98
N PHE A 22 -15.46 9.12 -6.03
CA PHE A 22 -14.90 10.48 -6.21
C PHE A 22 -14.07 10.93 -5.01
N ALA A 23 -14.50 10.64 -3.78
CA ALA A 23 -13.75 10.99 -2.59
C ALA A 23 -12.44 10.17 -2.50
N VAL A 24 -12.48 8.89 -2.87
CA VAL A 24 -11.27 8.06 -3.00
C VAL A 24 -10.32 8.66 -4.03
N ALA A 25 -10.83 9.05 -5.21
CA ALA A 25 -10.01 9.69 -6.24
C ALA A 25 -9.41 11.04 -5.80
N ALA A 26 -10.10 11.80 -4.96
CA ALA A 26 -9.57 13.04 -4.37
C ALA A 26 -8.44 12.75 -3.36
N LEU A 27 -8.61 11.73 -2.51
CA LEU A 27 -7.58 11.30 -1.55
C LEU A 27 -6.30 10.85 -2.23
N THR A 28 -6.40 10.22 -3.41
CA THR A 28 -5.26 9.66 -4.15
C THR A 28 -4.73 10.58 -5.26
N ALA A 29 -5.29 11.78 -5.41
CA ALA A 29 -4.78 12.81 -6.32
C ALA A 29 -3.51 13.46 -5.76
N ALA A 30 -2.73 14.17 -6.58
CA ALA A 30 -1.44 14.74 -6.19
C ALA A 30 -1.44 15.54 -4.88
N GLU A 31 -2.49 16.34 -4.65
CA GLU A 31 -2.67 17.16 -3.43
C GLU A 31 -3.38 16.40 -2.29
N GLY A 32 -3.91 15.21 -2.58
CA GLY A 32 -4.58 14.35 -1.62
C GLY A 32 -3.60 13.69 -0.67
N GLU A 33 -4.04 13.44 0.56
CA GLU A 33 -3.20 12.89 1.63
C GLU A 33 -2.47 11.61 1.21
N ILE A 34 -3.19 10.67 0.58
CA ILE A 34 -2.61 9.41 0.07
C ILE A 34 -1.79 9.68 -1.18
N GLY A 35 -2.23 10.59 -2.06
CA GLY A 35 -1.51 10.89 -3.29
C GLY A 35 -0.15 11.54 -3.10
N ARG A 36 0.09 12.23 -1.97
CA ARG A 36 1.44 12.68 -1.56
C ARG A 36 2.40 11.51 -1.33
N VAL A 37 1.88 10.33 -0.97
CA VAL A 37 2.66 9.09 -0.85
C VAL A 37 2.76 8.41 -2.20
N TRP A 38 1.61 8.18 -2.84
CA TRP A 38 1.50 7.49 -4.11
C TRP A 38 0.22 7.89 -4.86
N GLN A 39 0.39 8.47 -6.05
CA GLN A 39 -0.72 8.98 -6.86
C GLN A 39 -1.43 7.85 -7.61
N ILE A 40 -2.76 7.85 -7.55
CA ILE A 40 -3.60 6.91 -8.29
C ILE A 40 -4.52 7.71 -9.20
N PRO A 41 -4.37 7.59 -10.54
CA PRO A 41 -5.24 8.28 -11.48
C PRO A 41 -6.69 7.87 -11.27
N ARG A 42 -7.61 8.84 -11.38
CA ARG A 42 -9.05 8.61 -11.21
C ARG A 42 -9.58 7.40 -12.01
N PRO A 43 -9.23 7.17 -13.29
CA PRO A 43 -9.70 5.97 -14.01
C PRO A 43 -9.23 4.64 -13.39
N ILE A 44 -8.08 4.62 -12.72
CA ILE A 44 -7.55 3.44 -12.03
C ILE A 44 -8.32 3.20 -10.73
N VAL A 45 -8.71 4.27 -10.00
CA VAL A 45 -9.56 4.15 -8.81
C VAL A 45 -10.89 3.47 -9.15
N TYR A 46 -11.59 3.90 -10.20
CA TYR A 46 -12.87 3.28 -10.58
C TYR A 46 -12.69 1.85 -11.10
N ARG A 47 -11.58 1.55 -11.78
CA ARG A 47 -11.26 0.17 -12.18
C ARG A 47 -11.02 -0.73 -10.97
N ALA A 48 -10.33 -0.21 -9.96
CA ALA A 48 -10.08 -0.92 -8.71
C ALA A 48 -11.38 -1.19 -7.95
N ILE A 49 -12.28 -0.21 -7.85
CA ILE A 49 -13.63 -0.38 -7.28
C ILE A 49 -14.35 -1.55 -7.97
N GLY A 50 -14.44 -1.55 -9.31
CA GLY A 50 -15.12 -2.61 -10.05
C GLY A 50 -14.55 -4.00 -9.75
N ARG A 51 -13.22 -4.15 -9.72
CA ARG A 51 -12.56 -5.42 -9.38
C ARG A 51 -12.82 -5.88 -7.95
N LEU A 52 -12.87 -4.94 -7.00
CA LEU A 52 -13.15 -5.24 -5.60
C LEU A 52 -14.61 -5.65 -5.40
N GLU A 53 -15.55 -5.04 -6.12
CA GLU A 53 -16.96 -5.45 -6.15
C GLU A 53 -17.11 -6.85 -6.76
N GLU A 54 -16.50 -7.10 -7.93
CA GLU A 54 -16.47 -8.42 -8.57
C GLU A 54 -15.90 -9.51 -7.65
N SER A 55 -14.96 -9.14 -6.79
CA SER A 55 -14.33 -10.04 -5.80
C SER A 55 -15.06 -10.08 -4.45
N ALA A 56 -16.21 -9.42 -4.30
CA ALA A 56 -16.99 -9.31 -3.07
C ALA A 56 -16.22 -8.75 -1.85
N LEU A 57 -15.16 -7.98 -2.08
CA LEU A 57 -14.37 -7.33 -1.03
C LEU A 57 -14.98 -5.98 -0.60
N ILE A 58 -15.75 -5.35 -1.49
CA ILE A 58 -16.59 -4.19 -1.17
C ILE A 58 -18.01 -4.41 -1.65
N THR A 59 -18.95 -3.61 -1.15
CA THR A 59 -20.35 -3.60 -1.59
C THR A 59 -20.88 -2.17 -1.68
N ALA A 60 -21.85 -1.96 -2.55
CA ALA A 60 -22.56 -0.69 -2.69
C ALA A 60 -23.72 -0.61 -1.68
N GLU A 61 -23.68 0.33 -0.74
CA GLU A 61 -24.70 0.46 0.31
C GLU A 61 -25.89 1.34 -0.11
N ALA A 62 -25.64 2.48 -0.73
CA ALA A 62 -26.69 3.44 -1.07
C ALA A 62 -26.28 4.38 -2.21
N VAL A 63 -27.30 4.94 -2.84
CA VAL A 63 -27.19 6.07 -3.75
C VAL A 63 -27.75 7.29 -3.03
N GLU A 64 -26.89 8.22 -2.61
CA GLU A 64 -27.38 9.50 -2.08
C GLU A 64 -27.97 10.32 -3.23
N ALA A 65 -29.24 10.72 -3.09
CA ALA A 65 -29.99 11.54 -4.04
C ALA A 65 -30.38 12.88 -3.39
N ALA A 66 -29.41 13.63 -2.89
CA ALA A 66 -29.62 15.02 -2.46
C ALA A 66 -29.29 15.98 -3.61
N GLY A 67 -30.23 16.15 -4.55
CA GLY A 67 -30.22 17.24 -5.54
C GLY A 67 -29.13 17.22 -6.62
N GLY A 68 -28.41 16.10 -6.79
CA GLY A 68 -27.38 15.92 -7.82
C GLY A 68 -27.36 14.51 -8.42
N PRO A 69 -26.41 14.21 -9.33
CA PRO A 69 -26.29 12.88 -9.91
C PRO A 69 -26.15 11.82 -8.81
N PRO A 70 -26.82 10.66 -8.95
CA PRO A 70 -26.73 9.58 -7.98
C PRO A 70 -25.27 9.20 -7.69
N ARG A 71 -24.87 9.20 -6.40
CA ARG A 71 -23.52 8.79 -5.99
C ARG A 71 -23.57 7.52 -5.17
N THR A 72 -22.99 6.44 -5.70
CA THR A 72 -22.84 5.17 -4.99
C THR A 72 -21.84 5.32 -3.84
N LEU A 73 -22.24 4.89 -2.64
CA LEU A 73 -21.35 4.68 -1.49
C LEU A 73 -20.85 3.24 -1.48
N TYR A 74 -19.55 3.07 -1.33
CA TYR A 74 -18.90 1.77 -1.20
C TYR A 74 -18.39 1.57 0.23
N THR A 75 -18.61 0.37 0.76
CA THR A 75 -18.09 -0.07 2.06
C THR A 75 -17.34 -1.39 1.88
N ALA A 76 -16.31 -1.63 2.68
CA ALA A 76 -15.69 -2.95 2.72
C ALA A 76 -16.67 -4.00 3.28
N THR A 77 -16.62 -5.23 2.75
CA THR A 77 -17.30 -6.38 3.37
C THR A 77 -16.50 -6.90 4.57
N ALA A 78 -17.03 -7.88 5.30
CA ALA A 78 -16.26 -8.55 6.36
C ALA A 78 -14.97 -9.18 5.82
N GLN A 79 -15.04 -9.82 4.64
CA GLN A 79 -13.88 -10.38 3.96
C GLN A 79 -12.89 -9.28 3.52
N GLY A 80 -13.40 -8.14 3.02
CA GLY A 80 -12.56 -7.00 2.67
C GLY A 80 -11.79 -6.44 3.86
N ARG A 81 -12.47 -6.29 5.00
CA ARG A 81 -11.85 -5.83 6.26
C ARG A 81 -10.76 -6.78 6.74
N GLU A 82 -11.01 -8.08 6.71
CA GLU A 82 -10.00 -9.09 7.08
C GLU A 82 -8.79 -9.04 6.14
N SER A 83 -9.04 -8.92 4.84
CA SER A 83 -7.97 -8.85 3.83
C SER A 83 -7.07 -7.64 4.05
N VAL A 84 -7.64 -6.46 4.36
CA VAL A 84 -6.86 -5.25 4.66
C VAL A 84 -6.05 -5.43 5.92
N ARG A 85 -6.62 -6.02 6.98
CA ARG A 85 -5.87 -6.27 8.22
C ARG A 85 -4.64 -7.13 7.96
N GLY A 86 -4.81 -8.26 7.28
CA GLY A 86 -3.69 -9.13 6.92
C GLY A 86 -2.65 -8.43 6.05
N TRP A 87 -3.09 -7.64 5.07
CA TRP A 87 -2.17 -6.90 4.21
C TRP A 87 -1.39 -5.80 4.96
N LEU A 88 -2.05 -5.04 5.84
CA LEU A 88 -1.38 -4.02 6.67
C LEU A 88 -0.36 -4.65 7.63
N GLU A 89 -0.55 -5.89 8.02
CA GLU A 89 0.37 -6.59 8.92
C GLU A 89 1.55 -7.25 8.18
N GLU A 90 1.40 -7.58 6.90
CA GLU A 90 2.40 -8.27 6.07
C GLU A 90 3.58 -7.34 5.70
N PRO A 91 4.84 -7.72 5.94
CA PRO A 91 6.00 -6.98 5.43
C PRO A 91 6.03 -6.92 3.91
N VAL A 92 6.51 -5.80 3.37
CA VAL A 92 6.78 -5.66 1.94
C VAL A 92 8.00 -6.51 1.58
N PRO A 93 7.86 -7.51 0.68
CA PRO A 93 8.89 -8.52 0.44
C PRO A 93 10.06 -8.02 -0.40
N HIS A 94 9.89 -6.91 -1.12
CA HIS A 94 10.88 -6.39 -2.05
C HIS A 94 11.19 -4.93 -1.77
N VAL A 95 12.48 -4.63 -1.59
CA VAL A 95 12.98 -3.27 -1.30
C VAL A 95 12.48 -2.24 -2.33
N ARG A 96 12.43 -2.61 -3.61
CA ARG A 96 11.97 -1.73 -4.69
C ARG A 96 10.51 -1.28 -4.52
N ASP A 97 9.69 -2.08 -3.84
CA ASP A 97 8.26 -1.84 -3.66
C ASP A 97 7.99 -1.10 -2.34
N MET A 98 8.97 -1.00 -1.43
CA MET A 98 8.80 -0.35 -0.12
C MET A 98 8.42 1.13 -0.24
N ARG A 99 9.03 1.86 -1.18
CA ARG A 99 8.78 3.30 -1.32
C ARG A 99 7.30 3.62 -1.60
N SER A 100 6.60 2.73 -2.29
CA SER A 100 5.16 2.86 -2.54
C SER A 100 4.35 2.11 -1.50
N GLU A 101 4.56 0.80 -1.35
CA GLU A 101 3.70 -0.06 -0.55
C GLU A 101 3.87 0.17 0.96
N LEU A 102 5.09 0.21 1.49
CA LEU A 102 5.29 0.38 2.93
C LEU A 102 4.79 1.75 3.36
N LEU A 103 5.16 2.82 2.64
CA LEU A 103 4.71 4.16 2.97
C LEU A 103 3.18 4.30 2.89
N LEU A 104 2.54 3.59 1.96
CA LEU A 104 1.08 3.55 1.89
C LEU A 104 0.49 2.84 3.12
N LYS A 105 1.04 1.70 3.56
CA LYS A 105 0.59 1.02 4.79
C LYS A 105 0.72 1.95 6.00
N LEU A 106 1.85 2.65 6.14
CA LEU A 106 2.06 3.62 7.22
C LEU A 106 1.05 4.78 7.17
N ALA A 107 0.76 5.31 5.98
CA ALA A 107 -0.26 6.34 5.80
C ALA A 107 -1.67 5.83 6.18
N ILE A 108 -1.98 4.58 5.87
CA ILE A 108 -3.27 3.98 6.24
C ILE A 108 -3.34 3.75 7.75
N HIS A 109 -2.28 3.28 8.40
CA HIS A 109 -2.20 3.20 9.86
C HIS A 109 -2.45 4.56 10.51
N HIS A 110 -1.80 5.61 10.01
CA HIS A 110 -2.01 6.98 10.48
C HIS A 110 -3.48 7.42 10.35
N ARG A 111 -4.10 7.20 9.19
CA ARG A 111 -5.51 7.54 8.95
C ARG A 111 -6.49 6.77 9.83
N GLN A 112 -6.17 5.51 10.12
CA GLN A 112 -6.97 4.65 11.01
C GLN A 112 -6.70 4.92 12.50
N GLY A 113 -5.69 5.73 12.83
CA GLY A 113 -5.25 5.93 14.21
C GLY A 113 -4.69 4.65 14.86
N SER A 114 -4.20 3.70 14.06
CA SER A 114 -3.65 2.43 14.53
C SER A 114 -2.13 2.48 14.61
N ASP A 115 -1.55 1.68 15.51
CA ASP A 115 -0.10 1.61 15.73
C ASP A 115 0.60 0.85 14.58
N PRO A 116 1.53 1.49 13.84
CA PRO A 116 2.33 0.82 12.82
C PRO A 116 3.52 0.04 13.37
N GLY A 117 3.85 0.17 14.67
CA GLY A 117 5.04 -0.44 15.28
C GLY A 117 5.24 -1.93 14.96
N PRO A 118 4.21 -2.78 15.09
CA PRO A 118 4.33 -4.20 14.72
C PRO A 118 4.68 -4.44 13.25
N LEU A 119 4.19 -3.61 12.33
CA LEU A 119 4.56 -3.68 10.92
C LEU A 119 6.02 -3.25 10.71
N VAL A 120 6.45 -2.15 11.34
CA VAL A 120 7.82 -1.64 11.27
C VAL A 120 8.82 -2.69 11.75
N GLU A 121 8.55 -3.34 12.88
CA GLU A 121 9.40 -4.39 13.44
C GLU A 121 9.48 -5.62 12.53
N ARG A 122 8.34 -6.09 11.99
CA ARG A 122 8.36 -7.19 11.03
C ARG A 122 9.07 -6.83 9.73
N GLN A 123 8.95 -5.57 9.28
CA GLN A 123 9.67 -5.08 8.11
C GLN A 123 11.18 -5.04 8.35
N ARG A 124 11.63 -4.59 9.52
CA ARG A 124 13.05 -4.60 9.92
C ARG A 124 13.61 -6.02 9.92
N ALA A 125 12.90 -6.95 10.55
CA ALA A 125 13.27 -8.36 10.57
C ALA A 125 13.36 -8.98 9.18
N ALA A 126 12.46 -8.59 8.25
CA ALA A 126 12.47 -9.08 6.88
C ALA A 126 13.65 -8.55 6.05
N LEU A 127 14.15 -7.34 6.34
CA LEU A 127 15.26 -6.74 5.58
C LEU A 127 16.64 -7.23 5.98
N GLY A 128 16.84 -7.60 7.25
CA GLY A 128 18.14 -8.07 7.74
C GLY A 128 18.79 -9.15 6.86
N PRO A 129 18.10 -10.27 6.59
CA PRO A 129 18.62 -11.32 5.72
C PRO A 129 18.92 -10.86 4.28
N ILE A 130 18.14 -9.91 3.75
CA ILE A 130 18.32 -9.37 2.40
C ILE A 130 19.62 -8.56 2.32
N VAL A 131 19.87 -7.69 3.30
CA VAL A 131 21.10 -6.89 3.37
C VAL A 131 22.32 -7.81 3.48
N THR A 132 22.29 -8.78 4.40
CA THR A 132 23.40 -9.74 4.59
C THR A 132 23.67 -10.55 3.33
N ALA A 133 22.63 -11.01 2.63
CA ALA A 133 22.80 -11.76 1.38
C ALA A 133 23.46 -10.91 0.28
N LEU A 134 23.05 -9.65 0.14
CA LEU A 134 23.63 -8.73 -0.84
C LEU A 134 25.09 -8.39 -0.53
N GLU A 135 25.46 -8.28 0.75
CA GLU A 135 26.85 -8.08 1.18
C GLU A 135 27.74 -9.26 0.79
N ALA A 136 27.26 -10.49 0.97
CA ALA A 136 27.97 -11.69 0.57
C ALA A 136 28.13 -11.77 -0.96
N GLU A 137 27.08 -11.42 -1.73
CA GLU A 137 27.09 -11.43 -3.19
C GLU A 137 28.14 -10.44 -3.75
N LEU A 138 28.37 -9.30 -3.10
CA LEU A 138 29.38 -8.31 -3.49
C LEU A 138 30.82 -8.85 -3.44
N VAL A 139 31.13 -9.78 -2.55
CA VAL A 139 32.50 -10.29 -2.37
C VAL A 139 32.97 -11.08 -3.60
N GLY A 140 32.05 -11.78 -4.28
CA GLY A 140 32.34 -12.63 -5.45
C GLY A 140 31.89 -12.07 -6.80
N ALA A 141 31.23 -10.90 -6.83
CA ALA A 141 30.61 -10.38 -8.04
C ALA A 141 31.62 -9.99 -9.13
N SER A 142 31.28 -10.37 -10.38
CA SER A 142 31.94 -9.90 -11.60
C SER A 142 31.80 -8.37 -11.75
N ALA A 143 32.53 -7.75 -12.69
CA ALA A 143 32.56 -6.29 -12.83
C ALA A 143 31.17 -5.66 -13.05
N PHE A 144 30.33 -6.24 -13.92
CA PHE A 144 28.99 -5.72 -14.18
C PHE A 144 27.99 -6.12 -13.08
N ASP A 145 28.04 -7.37 -12.60
CA ASP A 145 27.15 -7.83 -11.53
C ASP A 145 27.34 -7.00 -10.26
N ARG A 146 28.58 -6.59 -9.97
CA ARG A 146 28.91 -5.72 -8.84
C ARG A 146 28.13 -4.40 -8.88
N VAL A 147 27.91 -3.82 -10.07
CA VAL A 147 27.12 -2.58 -10.20
C VAL A 147 25.67 -2.82 -9.78
N LEU A 148 25.07 -3.92 -10.25
CA LEU A 148 23.69 -4.26 -9.94
C LEU A 148 23.50 -4.59 -8.46
N VAL A 149 24.40 -5.40 -7.90
CA VAL A 149 24.34 -5.79 -6.48
C VAL A 149 24.62 -4.60 -5.57
N ALA A 150 25.58 -3.73 -5.90
CA ALA A 150 25.88 -2.54 -5.12
C ALA A 150 24.67 -1.59 -5.05
N TRP A 151 23.96 -1.39 -6.16
CA TRP A 151 22.72 -0.61 -6.17
C TRP A 151 21.64 -1.21 -5.27
N ARG A 152 21.44 -2.54 -5.35
CA ARG A 152 20.47 -3.25 -4.50
C ARG A 152 20.84 -3.19 -3.02
N HIS A 153 22.12 -3.37 -2.68
CA HIS A 153 22.63 -3.27 -1.31
C HIS A 153 22.41 -1.87 -0.74
N ALA A 154 22.82 -0.83 -1.46
CA ALA A 154 22.61 0.56 -1.05
C ALA A 154 21.13 0.89 -0.84
N SER A 155 20.25 0.41 -1.73
CA SER A 155 18.80 0.60 -1.60
C SER A 155 18.25 -0.10 -0.35
N ALA A 156 18.69 -1.34 -0.08
CA ALA A 156 18.24 -2.11 1.07
C ALA A 156 18.75 -1.50 2.39
N ARG A 157 20.00 -1.04 2.42
CA ARG A 157 20.59 -0.31 3.55
C ARG A 157 19.82 0.95 3.87
N ALA A 158 19.55 1.80 2.88
CA ALA A 158 18.77 3.03 3.08
C ALA A 158 17.35 2.74 3.59
N ALA A 159 16.75 1.62 3.18
CA ALA A 159 15.46 1.21 3.68
C ALA A 159 15.51 0.76 5.16
N VAL A 160 16.58 0.10 5.59
CA VAL A 160 16.81 -0.23 7.03
C VAL A 160 17.04 1.04 7.83
N ASP A 161 17.92 1.92 7.37
CA ASP A 161 18.24 3.17 8.06
C ASP A 161 16.95 4.03 8.24
N PHE A 162 16.09 4.12 7.22
CA PHE A 162 14.78 4.77 7.34
C PHE A 162 13.87 4.14 8.41
N LEU A 163 13.84 2.81 8.52
CA LEU A 163 13.04 2.13 9.55
C LEU A 163 13.62 2.33 10.95
N ASP A 164 14.94 2.48 11.10
CA ASP A 164 15.59 2.80 12.39
C ASP A 164 15.23 4.20 12.91
N GLU A 165 14.76 5.10 12.03
CA GLU A 165 14.32 6.46 12.37
C GLU A 165 12.84 6.58 12.78
N LEU A 166 12.03 5.53 12.55
CA LEU A 166 10.60 5.47 12.90
C LEU A 166 10.39 5.00 14.35
#